data_AF-A0A0B1SCC7-F1
#
_entry.id   AF-A0A0B1SCC7-F1
#
_cell.length_a   1.000
_cell.length_b   1.000
_cell.length_c   1.000
_cell.angle_alpha   90.00
_cell.angle_beta   90.00
_cell.angle_gamma   90.00
#
_symmetry.space_group_name_H-M   'P 1'
#
loop_
_entity.id
_entity.type
_entity.pdbx_description
1 polymer ?
#
loop_
_entity_poly.entity_id
_entity_poly.type
_entity_poly.pdbx_seq_one_letter_code
_entity_poly.pdbx_strand_id
1 'polypeptide(L)'
;MQAQPSSHLEVGIHPKKNFRHSQSGNLYFVPNYDGDFFPKPMEELRREAPRKSIMCGTTQNEGLFFVALGGFGKTAEGFRRFVNRIIRECDYGCDEESVRKEIYDFYMKDVDPKDKVKVAERMVELMGDYAINAGMMRYVRIMSENGND
;
A
#
# COMPACT_ATOMS: atom_id res chain seq x y z
N MET A 1 -4.57 -5.12 -26.04
CA MET A 1 -4.68 -3.96 -25.13
C MET A 1 -4.26 -2.74 -25.94
N GLN A 2 -5.14 -1.75 -26.19
CA GLN A 2 -4.75 -0.53 -26.93
C GLN A 2 -3.85 0.34 -26.05
N ALA A 3 -2.72 0.80 -26.61
CA ALA A 3 -1.80 1.70 -25.90
C ALA A 3 -2.47 3.05 -25.62
N GLN A 4 -2.29 3.59 -24.41
CA GLN A 4 -2.79 4.93 -24.08
C GLN A 4 -2.01 6.01 -24.86
N PRO A 5 -2.66 7.12 -25.26
CA PRO A 5 -1.97 8.25 -25.89
C PRO A 5 -0.89 8.83 -24.98
N SER A 6 0.26 9.20 -25.54
CA SER A 6 1.37 9.79 -24.78
C SER A 6 1.00 11.10 -24.07
N SER A 7 0.02 11.83 -24.61
CA SER A 7 -0.57 13.03 -24.00
C SER A 7 -1.32 12.78 -22.69
N HIS A 8 -1.63 11.52 -22.39
CA HIS A 8 -2.26 11.09 -21.14
C HIS A 8 -1.25 10.53 -20.13
N LEU A 9 0.06 10.59 -20.41
CA LEU A 9 1.09 10.19 -19.46
C LEU A 9 1.35 11.35 -18.49
N GLU A 10 1.29 11.07 -17.19
CA GLU A 10 1.60 12.03 -16.14
C GLU A 10 2.45 11.36 -15.06
N VAL A 11 3.43 12.10 -14.53
CA VAL A 11 4.28 11.67 -13.41
C VAL A 11 4.15 12.73 -12.32
N GLY A 12 3.48 12.41 -11.23
CA GLY A 12 3.25 13.32 -10.12
C GLY A 12 2.38 12.71 -9.01
N ILE A 13 2.45 13.29 -7.81
CA ILE A 13 1.68 12.85 -6.63
C ILE A 13 0.21 13.28 -6.73
N HIS A 14 -0.06 14.38 -7.44
CA HIS A 14 -1.41 14.86 -7.73
C HIS A 14 -1.60 14.93 -9.25
N PRO A 15 -2.44 14.07 -9.83
CA PRO A 15 -2.70 14.13 -11.25
C PRO A 15 -3.57 15.34 -11.60
N LYS A 16 -3.56 15.74 -12.88
CA LYS A 16 -4.41 16.81 -13.39
C LYS A 16 -5.89 16.55 -13.10
N LYS A 17 -6.65 17.63 -12.96
CA LYS A 17 -8.11 17.58 -12.81
C LYS A 17 -8.71 16.73 -13.95
N ASN A 18 -9.55 15.75 -13.59
CA ASN A 18 -10.20 14.77 -14.49
C ASN A 18 -9.31 13.62 -15.01
N PHE A 19 -8.10 13.45 -14.49
CA PHE A 19 -7.29 12.27 -14.79
C PHE A 19 -7.96 10.99 -14.25
N ARG A 20 -8.09 9.96 -15.10
CA ARG A 20 -8.68 8.67 -14.71
C ARG A 20 -7.57 7.73 -14.25
N HIS A 21 -7.56 7.43 -12.95
CA HIS A 21 -6.67 6.41 -12.42
C HIS A 21 -6.97 5.04 -13.03
N SER A 22 -5.92 4.24 -13.28
CA SER A 22 -6.10 2.83 -13.63
C SER A 22 -6.62 2.04 -12.43
N GLN A 23 -6.99 0.78 -12.65
CA GLN A 23 -7.36 -0.11 -11.53
C GLN A 23 -6.17 -0.36 -10.59
N SER A 24 -4.94 -0.27 -11.10
CA SER A 24 -3.65 -0.57 -10.43
C SER A 24 -3.23 0.38 -9.30
N GLY A 25 -4.12 1.27 -8.84
CA GLY A 25 -3.86 2.15 -7.70
C GLY A 25 -3.25 3.51 -8.07
N ASN A 26 -2.44 4.07 -7.17
CA ASN A 26 -1.88 5.43 -7.29
C ASN A 26 -0.49 5.47 -7.93
N LEU A 27 0.14 4.32 -8.20
CA LEU A 27 1.40 4.22 -8.92
C LEU A 27 1.13 3.75 -10.36
N TYR A 28 1.33 4.64 -11.33
CA TYR A 28 0.99 4.37 -12.72
C TYR A 28 2.05 3.60 -13.49
N PHE A 29 3.31 3.80 -13.11
CA PHE A 29 4.46 3.11 -13.68
C PHE A 29 5.18 2.41 -12.55
N VAL A 30 4.96 1.11 -12.48
CA VAL A 30 5.60 0.22 -11.51
C VAL A 30 6.37 -0.86 -12.25
N PRO A 31 7.38 -1.47 -11.62
CA PRO A 31 8.00 -2.67 -12.17
C PRO A 31 6.93 -3.71 -12.52
N ASN A 32 7.07 -4.34 -13.68
CA ASN A 32 6.14 -5.35 -14.18
C ASN A 32 6.87 -6.68 -14.42
N TYR A 33 6.15 -7.80 -14.33
CA TYR A 33 6.65 -9.08 -14.80
C TYR A 33 6.69 -9.05 -16.33
N ASP A 34 7.87 -8.80 -16.91
CA ASP A 34 8.06 -8.49 -18.33
C ASP A 34 8.67 -9.64 -19.15
N GLY A 35 9.18 -10.68 -18.50
CA GLY A 35 9.84 -11.80 -19.17
C GLY A 35 11.30 -11.52 -19.58
N ASP A 36 11.83 -10.33 -19.28
CA ASP A 36 13.21 -9.91 -19.58
C ASP A 36 13.94 -9.55 -18.27
N PHE A 37 13.68 -8.36 -17.71
CA PHE A 37 14.28 -7.95 -16.44
C PHE A 37 13.78 -8.80 -15.28
N PHE A 38 12.47 -9.09 -15.24
CA PHE A 38 11.88 -10.11 -14.39
C PHE A 38 11.48 -11.29 -15.28
N PRO A 39 12.35 -12.30 -15.47
CA PRO A 39 12.07 -13.39 -16.41
C PRO A 39 11.11 -14.45 -15.85
N LYS A 40 10.90 -14.48 -14.54
CA LYS A 40 10.05 -15.45 -13.82
C LYS A 40 9.21 -14.76 -12.75
N PRO A 41 8.17 -15.42 -12.20
CA PRO A 41 7.46 -14.92 -11.03
C PRO A 41 8.41 -14.61 -9.86
N MET A 42 8.09 -13.57 -9.09
CA MET A 42 8.95 -13.09 -7.98
C MET A 42 9.29 -14.18 -6.96
N GLU A 43 8.38 -15.12 -6.72
CA GLU A 43 8.60 -16.22 -5.78
C GLU A 43 9.66 -17.20 -6.28
N GLU A 44 9.71 -17.48 -7.58
CA GLU A 44 10.78 -18.29 -8.19
C GLU A 44 12.11 -17.54 -8.16
N LEU A 45 12.10 -16.26 -8.56
CA LEU A 45 13.31 -15.44 -8.55
C LEU A 45 13.93 -15.34 -7.15
N ARG A 46 13.12 -15.24 -6.08
CA ARG A 46 13.63 -15.21 -4.71
C ARG A 46 14.29 -16.52 -4.28
N ARG A 47 13.82 -17.67 -4.76
CA ARG A 47 14.44 -18.98 -4.49
C ARG A 47 15.75 -19.18 -5.24
N GLU A 48 15.85 -18.64 -6.45
CA GLU A 48 17.04 -18.73 -7.30
C GLU A 48 18.07 -17.63 -6.99
N ALA A 49 17.65 -16.55 -6.34
CA ALA A 49 18.52 -15.42 -6.02
C ALA A 49 19.70 -15.85 -5.14
N PRO A 50 20.91 -15.29 -5.37
CA PRO A 50 22.05 -15.54 -4.49
C PRO A 50 21.72 -15.18 -3.04
N ARG A 51 21.99 -16.11 -2.12
CA ARG A 51 21.87 -15.87 -0.68
C ARG A 51 22.83 -14.76 -0.27
N LYS A 52 22.31 -13.74 0.43
CA LYS A 52 23.08 -12.59 0.91
C LYS A 52 22.62 -12.25 2.32
N SER A 53 23.55 -11.78 3.15
CA SER A 53 23.19 -11.10 4.39
C SER A 53 22.45 -9.81 4.05
N ILE A 54 21.23 -9.67 4.56
CA ILE A 54 20.35 -8.53 4.29
C ILE A 54 20.11 -7.79 5.59
N MET A 55 20.31 -6.47 5.58
CA MET A 55 19.89 -5.57 6.64
C MET A 55 18.69 -4.77 6.13
N CYS A 56 17.56 -4.90 6.81
CA CYS A 56 16.32 -4.20 6.46
C CYS A 56 15.55 -3.84 7.73
N GLY A 57 14.63 -2.88 7.61
CA GLY A 57 13.83 -2.38 8.72
C GLY A 57 12.89 -1.29 8.27
N THR A 58 12.10 -0.78 9.21
CA THR A 58 11.16 0.32 8.99
C THR A 58 11.27 1.33 10.13
N THR A 59 10.71 2.51 9.92
CA THR A 59 10.58 3.54 10.95
C THR A 59 9.22 3.50 11.61
N GLN A 60 9.10 4.10 12.79
CA GLN A 60 7.84 4.09 13.55
C GLN A 60 6.67 4.73 12.80
N ASN A 61 6.92 5.70 11.91
CA ASN A 61 5.90 6.56 11.30
C ASN A 61 5.99 6.60 9.77
N GLU A 62 6.18 5.44 9.11
CA GLU A 62 6.26 5.35 7.63
C GLU A 62 5.09 6.03 6.90
N GLY A 63 3.88 5.94 7.47
CA GLY A 63 2.67 6.52 6.88
C GLY A 63 2.57 8.05 6.97
N LEU A 64 3.40 8.71 7.77
CA LEU A 64 3.23 10.12 8.13
C LEU A 64 3.27 11.02 6.89
N PHE A 65 4.25 10.79 6.02
CA PHE A 65 4.42 11.56 4.79
C PHE A 65 3.20 11.44 3.88
N PHE A 66 2.66 10.24 3.71
CA PHE A 66 1.49 9.99 2.86
C PHE A 66 0.21 10.60 3.41
N VAL A 67 -0.01 10.52 4.73
CA VAL A 67 -1.18 11.12 5.38
C VAL A 67 -1.12 12.65 5.33
N ALA A 68 0.08 13.23 5.49
CA ALA A 68 0.28 14.67 5.38
C ALA A 68 -0.08 15.21 3.98
N LEU A 69 0.24 14.46 2.92
CA LEU A 69 -0.08 14.83 1.53
C LEU A 69 -1.50 14.46 1.09
N GLY A 70 -2.14 13.48 1.74
CA GLY A 70 -3.43 12.92 1.33
C GLY A 70 -4.64 13.82 1.56
N GLY A 71 -4.54 14.84 2.42
CA GLY A 71 -5.60 15.82 2.64
C GLY A 71 -6.89 15.26 3.26
N PHE A 72 -6.86 14.06 3.85
CA PHE A 72 -8.03 13.44 4.47
C PHE A 72 -8.43 14.14 5.77
N GLY A 73 -9.73 14.18 6.04
CA GLY A 73 -10.25 14.66 7.32
C GLY A 73 -9.78 13.76 8.47
N LYS A 74 -9.18 14.32 9.51
CA LYS A 74 -8.74 13.56 10.70
C LYS A 74 -9.91 13.30 11.64
N THR A 75 -10.94 12.63 11.13
CA THR A 75 -12.17 12.24 11.84
C THR A 75 -12.47 10.77 11.57
N ALA A 76 -13.28 10.12 12.41
CA ALA A 76 -13.69 8.73 12.18
C ALA A 76 -14.31 8.52 10.78
N GLU A 77 -15.08 9.48 10.29
CA GLU A 77 -15.62 9.45 8.93
C GLU A 77 -14.54 9.61 7.87
N GLY A 78 -13.57 10.50 8.09
CA GLY A 78 -12.42 10.62 7.20
C GLY A 78 -11.57 9.35 7.19
N PHE A 79 -11.47 8.62 8.31
CA PHE A 79 -10.81 7.31 8.38
C PHE A 79 -11.55 6.27 7.54
N ARG A 80 -12.89 6.20 7.63
CA ARG A 80 -13.69 5.32 6.74
C ARG A 80 -13.45 5.64 5.28
N ARG A 81 -13.49 6.93 4.91
CA ARG A 81 -13.21 7.36 3.53
C ARG A 81 -11.78 7.03 3.08
N PHE A 82 -10.82 7.09 4.00
CA PHE A 82 -9.44 6.71 3.74
C PHE A 82 -9.31 5.21 3.46
N VAL A 83 -9.90 4.37 4.30
CA VAL A 83 -9.97 2.91 4.11
C VAL A 83 -10.62 2.57 2.76
N ASN A 84 -11.76 3.18 2.44
CA ASN A 84 -12.46 2.95 1.17
C ASN A 84 -11.63 3.38 -0.07
N ARG A 85 -10.74 4.36 0.09
CA ARG A 85 -9.87 4.83 -1.01
C ARG A 85 -8.72 3.87 -1.30
N ILE A 86 -8.23 3.19 -0.25
CA ILE A 86 -7.09 2.28 -0.31
C ILE A 86 -7.53 0.87 -0.69
N ILE A 87 -8.57 0.37 -0.04
CA ILE A 87 -9.08 -0.99 -0.17
C ILE A 87 -10.17 -0.97 -1.23
N ARG A 88 -9.90 -1.57 -2.40
CA ARG A 88 -10.80 -1.53 -3.57
C ARG A 88 -11.33 -2.91 -3.93
N GLU A 89 -12.48 -2.94 -4.60
CA GLU A 89 -13.15 -4.16 -5.06
C GLU A 89 -12.25 -5.02 -5.94
N CYS A 90 -11.40 -4.40 -6.76
CA CYS A 90 -10.45 -5.11 -7.61
C CYS A 90 -9.44 -5.96 -6.85
N ASP A 91 -9.20 -5.65 -5.56
CA ASP A 91 -8.23 -6.34 -4.73
C ASP A 91 -8.86 -7.49 -3.92
N TYR A 92 -10.17 -7.41 -3.63
CA TYR A 92 -10.87 -8.31 -2.69
C TYR A 92 -12.19 -8.90 -3.19
N GLY A 93 -12.63 -8.55 -4.39
CA GLY A 93 -13.91 -9.02 -4.96
C GLY A 93 -15.09 -8.70 -4.05
N CYS A 94 -15.96 -9.70 -3.82
CA CYS A 94 -17.17 -9.54 -2.99
C CYS A 94 -16.88 -9.34 -1.49
N ASP A 95 -15.65 -9.57 -1.03
CA ASP A 95 -15.29 -9.50 0.40
C ASP A 95 -14.81 -8.10 0.82
N GLU A 96 -14.68 -7.16 -0.13
CA GLU A 96 -14.15 -5.81 0.10
C GLU A 96 -14.78 -5.10 1.31
N GLU A 97 -16.10 -5.15 1.45
CA GLU A 97 -16.81 -4.48 2.56
C GLU A 97 -16.49 -5.12 3.92
N SER A 98 -16.35 -6.46 3.98
CA SER A 98 -15.94 -7.13 5.21
C SER A 98 -14.53 -6.75 5.60
N VAL A 99 -13.60 -6.74 4.63
CA VAL A 99 -12.21 -6.36 4.84
C VAL A 99 -12.10 -4.90 5.31
N ARG A 100 -12.85 -3.98 4.69
CA ARG A 100 -12.90 -2.57 5.12
C ARG A 100 -13.39 -2.44 6.57
N LYS A 101 -14.42 -3.21 6.94
CA LYS A 101 -14.95 -3.22 8.30
C LYS A 101 -13.93 -3.76 9.30
N GLU A 102 -13.27 -4.87 8.99
CA GLU A 102 -12.24 -5.47 9.85
C GLU A 102 -11.06 -4.51 10.07
N ILE A 103 -10.60 -3.85 9.00
CA ILE A 103 -9.56 -2.82 9.10
C ILE A 103 -10.03 -1.67 9.98
N TYR A 104 -11.24 -1.16 9.76
CA TYR A 104 -11.79 -0.08 10.61
C TYR A 104 -11.81 -0.50 12.08
N ASP A 105 -12.42 -1.65 12.38
CA ASP A 105 -12.59 -2.16 13.74
C ASP A 105 -11.25 -2.40 14.43
N PHE A 106 -10.24 -2.88 13.70
CA PHE A 106 -8.90 -3.11 14.24
C PHE A 106 -8.19 -1.79 14.62
N TYR A 107 -8.06 -0.85 13.69
CA TYR A 107 -7.29 0.38 13.91
C TYR A 107 -8.02 1.40 14.78
N MET A 108 -9.35 1.44 14.70
CA MET A 108 -10.18 2.35 15.49
C MET A 108 -10.61 1.76 16.84
N LYS A 109 -10.14 0.55 17.17
CA LYS A 109 -10.40 -0.06 18.47
C LYS A 109 -9.93 0.87 19.59
N ASP A 110 -10.82 1.11 20.55
CA ASP A 110 -10.56 1.91 21.74
C ASP A 110 -10.18 3.38 21.45
N VAL A 111 -10.51 3.90 20.26
CA VAL A 111 -10.29 5.30 19.88
C VAL A 111 -11.57 6.10 20.08
N ASP A 112 -11.51 7.22 20.82
CA ASP A 112 -12.60 8.20 20.82
C ASP A 112 -12.71 8.84 19.42
N PRO A 113 -13.86 8.70 18.71
CA PRO A 113 -14.06 9.31 17.40
C PRO A 113 -13.89 10.84 17.37
N LYS A 114 -13.96 11.51 18.52
CA LYS A 114 -13.76 12.96 18.67
C LYS A 114 -12.29 13.34 18.87
N ASP A 115 -11.43 12.39 19.23
CA ASP A 115 -9.98 12.62 19.35
C ASP A 115 -9.34 12.60 17.96
N LYS A 116 -9.25 13.80 17.36
CA LYS A 116 -8.67 13.98 16.03
C LYS A 116 -7.19 13.63 15.96
N VAL A 117 -6.46 13.78 17.07
CA VAL A 117 -5.03 13.44 17.12
C VAL A 117 -4.91 11.93 17.06
N LYS A 118 -5.69 11.21 17.89
CA LYS A 118 -5.65 9.75 17.89
C LYS A 118 -6.11 9.15 16.58
N VAL A 119 -7.16 9.70 15.96
CA VAL A 119 -7.58 9.31 14.62
C VAL A 119 -6.45 9.49 13.60
N ALA A 120 -5.73 10.62 13.66
CA ALA A 120 -4.63 10.89 12.74
C ALA A 120 -3.47 9.91 12.93
N GLU A 121 -3.13 9.57 14.18
CA GLU A 121 -2.13 8.53 14.49
C GLU A 121 -2.51 7.19 13.87
N ARG A 122 -3.78 6.78 14.00
CA ARG A 122 -4.25 5.52 13.38
C ARG A 122 -4.24 5.56 11.86
N MET A 123 -4.51 6.71 11.25
CA MET A 123 -4.34 6.86 9.79
C MET A 123 -2.89 6.66 9.37
N VAL A 124 -1.94 7.21 10.14
CA VAL A 124 -0.50 7.06 9.90
C VAL A 124 -0.07 5.62 10.06
N GLU A 125 -0.53 4.94 11.11
CA GLU A 125 -0.25 3.53 11.38
C GLU A 125 -0.76 2.64 10.24
N LEU A 126 -2.05 2.76 9.89
CA LEU A 126 -2.65 2.01 8.78
C LEU A 126 -1.90 2.25 7.46
N MET A 127 -1.55 3.50 7.15
CA MET A 127 -0.85 3.81 5.90
C MET A 127 0.56 3.23 5.88
N GLY A 128 1.27 3.29 7.01
CA GLY A 128 2.60 2.69 7.15
C GLY A 128 2.55 1.17 7.00
N ASP A 129 1.58 0.52 7.63
CA ASP A 129 1.39 -0.92 7.56
C ASP A 129 1.02 -1.40 6.16
N TYR A 130 0.07 -0.71 5.52
CA TYR A 130 -0.38 -1.01 4.16
C TYR A 130 0.75 -0.84 3.14
N ALA A 131 1.50 0.27 3.20
CA ALA A 131 2.47 0.58 2.16
C ALA A 131 3.85 -0.06 2.38
N ILE A 132 4.27 -0.26 3.65
CA ILE A 132 5.66 -0.62 3.97
C ILE A 132 5.75 -1.76 5.00
N ASN A 133 5.22 -1.59 6.22
CA ASN A 133 5.59 -2.48 7.34
C ASN A 133 5.17 -3.93 7.10
N ALA A 134 3.94 -4.19 6.64
CA ALA A 134 3.48 -5.55 6.37
C ALA A 134 4.27 -6.22 5.24
N GLY A 135 4.58 -5.45 4.18
CA GLY A 135 5.42 -5.89 3.07
C GLY A 135 6.84 -6.24 3.51
N MET A 136 7.45 -5.40 4.36
CA MET A 136 8.78 -5.63 4.92
C MET A 136 8.80 -6.87 5.81
N MET A 137 7.81 -7.03 6.70
CA MET A 137 7.71 -8.21 7.56
C MET A 137 7.52 -9.50 6.75
N ARG A 138 6.72 -9.46 5.70
CA ARG A 138 6.59 -10.60 4.76
C ARG A 138 7.91 -10.89 4.06
N TYR A 139 8.62 -9.86 3.60
CA TYR A 139 9.92 -10.01 2.97
C TYR A 139 10.94 -10.65 3.91
N VAL A 140 11.03 -10.19 5.17
CA VAL A 140 11.92 -10.76 6.19
C VAL A 140 11.64 -12.25 6.37
N ARG A 141 10.37 -12.66 6.53
CA ARG A 141 10.01 -14.08 6.68
C ARG A 141 10.46 -14.92 5.50
N ILE A 142 10.12 -14.48 4.28
CA ILE A 142 10.49 -15.18 3.04
C ILE A 142 12.02 -15.30 2.94
N MET A 143 12.76 -14.22 3.18
CA MET A 143 14.21 -14.24 3.07
C MET A 143 14.88 -15.02 4.21
N SER A 144 14.28 -15.11 5.39
CA SER A 144 14.78 -15.96 6.49
C SER A 144 14.54 -17.45 6.26
N GLU A 145 13.47 -17.83 5.57
CA GLU A 145 13.20 -19.23 5.21
C GLU A 145 14.10 -19.70 4.07
N ASN A 146 14.42 -18.81 3.13
CA ASN A 146 15.27 -19.10 1.99
C ASN A 146 16.76 -18.76 2.24
N GLY A 147 17.07 -18.18 3.40
CA GLY A 147 18.37 -17.61 3.73
C GLY A 147 18.95 -18.16 5.04
N ASN A 148 19.87 -19.11 4.89
CA ASN A 148 21.20 -19.21 5.49
C ASN A 148 21.75 -20.62 5.21
N ASP A 149 23.07 -20.73 5.11
CA ASP A 149 23.78 -21.98 5.42
C ASP A 149 24.00 -22.07 6.94
#